data_AF-A0A6G0EDI8-F1
#
_entry.id   AF-A0A6G0EDI8-F1
#
_cell.length_a   1.000
_cell.length_b   1.000
_cell.length_c   1.000
_cell.angle_alpha   90.00
_cell.angle_beta   90.00
_cell.angle_gamma   90.00
#
_symmetry.space_group_name_H-M   'P 1'
#
loop_
_entity.id
_entity.type
_entity.pdbx_description
1 polymer ?
#
loop_
_entity_poly.entity_id
_entity_poly.type
_entity_poly.pdbx_seq_one_letter_code
_entity_poly.pdbx_strand_id
1 'polypeptide(L)'
;MFDSNALDSLLSHRNPTGNIHDDELPDIPTSWATPHTNVPSMCPECGGFCSHDVLESEEVVEFTCDNRCGVTADIGEFTQYRVDYESVTRELCNHIGVECQSIKPDLPRHISADVTIPLKRVGNDIEKDNQGDDGDEKQIVEEAEVRIIISPHNLEEEVRNALFEISLSNKPSLVFIKADRISELLEIQYLYASGDLIHISTTGNMPSSNRLNKRLRDMCKIKKLERDMKKNLETDTNSELVSRVDSNPRYILTELNHMLALRQSGEIKRWEGDRLEKVTESAFSHIFATLQGEGGQDDNFEKMPDTVFYIGELQNNTDPEPMGPVLGVIDTKSGSPAGFSGEKIEGKQIDYVSAARKRSVPVDKVAHIFVTTHISSLNDLDFHDRIQESYASHEHMVVLTAEGLMMLMAIYLSSTLSDRVKLETNTFARAARSLFDPDEYYKIGNGEFTRETVQSSDQEEYNKRYAAKHDLLLITPKVVENNFTNYMEEEPDIGDILNTYLGNIS
;
A
#
# COMPACT_ATOMS: atom_id res chain seq x y z
N MET A 1 6.62 16.81 17.58
CA MET A 1 7.03 15.76 16.62
C MET A 1 6.49 14.47 17.18
N PHE A 2 5.74 13.68 16.41
CA PHE A 2 5.15 12.45 16.92
C PHE A 2 6.23 11.43 17.28
N ASP A 3 6.08 10.81 18.45
CA ASP A 3 7.01 9.81 18.98
C ASP A 3 6.42 8.41 18.87
N SER A 4 6.91 7.62 17.90
CA SER A 4 6.46 6.25 17.70
C SER A 4 6.85 5.32 18.86
N ASN A 5 7.95 5.61 19.57
CA ASN A 5 8.37 4.82 20.72
C ASN A 5 7.45 5.09 21.93
N ALA A 6 7.01 6.33 22.09
CA ALA A 6 5.99 6.68 23.09
C ALA A 6 4.67 5.95 22.81
N LEU A 7 4.23 5.87 21.55
CA LEU A 7 3.03 5.09 21.20
C LEU A 7 3.22 3.60 21.48
N ASP A 8 4.38 3.03 21.14
CA ASP A 8 4.69 1.63 21.41
C ASP A 8 4.71 1.32 22.93
N SER A 9 5.30 2.21 23.72
CA SER A 9 5.34 2.11 25.19
C SER A 9 3.94 2.23 25.80
N LEU A 10 3.14 3.19 25.33
CA LEU A 10 1.75 3.38 25.74
C LEU A 10 0.90 2.12 25.49
N LEU A 11 0.95 1.57 24.28
CA LEU A 11 0.16 0.37 23.93
C LEU A 11 0.67 -0.90 24.61
N SER A 12 1.90 -0.90 25.12
CA SER A 12 2.47 -2.00 25.90
C SER A 12 2.08 -1.93 27.38
N HIS A 13 1.52 -0.81 27.84
CA HIS A 13 1.13 -0.64 29.24
C HIS A 13 -0.04 -1.57 29.60
N ARG A 14 -0.02 -2.15 30.80
CA ARG A 14 -1.00 -3.19 31.22
C ARG A 14 -2.44 -2.66 31.29
N ASN A 15 -2.59 -1.39 31.65
CA ASN A 15 -3.87 -0.71 31.75
C ASN A 15 -3.78 0.67 31.08
N PRO A 16 -3.73 0.74 29.74
CA PRO A 16 -3.39 1.96 29.04
C PRO A 16 -4.58 2.93 28.95
N THR A 17 -5.75 2.57 29.48
CA THR A 17 -7.00 3.36 29.44
C THR A 17 -7.54 3.73 30.83
N GLY A 18 -6.94 3.17 31.88
CA GLY A 18 -7.28 3.48 33.26
C GLY A 18 -6.55 4.70 33.80
N ASN A 19 -6.70 4.94 35.10
CA ASN A 19 -5.89 5.89 35.83
C ASN A 19 -4.53 5.25 36.13
N ILE A 20 -3.45 5.96 35.81
CA ILE A 20 -2.06 5.50 35.95
C ILE A 20 -1.38 6.40 36.98
N HIS A 21 -0.68 5.83 37.96
CA HIS A 21 0.10 6.64 38.89
C HIS A 21 1.34 7.21 38.19
N ASP A 22 1.86 8.34 38.70
CA ASP A 22 3.03 9.02 38.10
C ASP A 22 4.25 8.10 37.94
N ASP A 23 4.47 7.20 38.92
CA ASP A 23 5.57 6.23 38.93
C ASP A 23 5.36 5.05 37.97
N GLU A 24 4.12 4.84 37.50
CA GLU A 24 3.75 3.82 36.51
C GLU A 24 3.51 4.41 35.11
N LEU A 25 3.51 5.73 34.96
CA LEU A 25 3.23 6.39 33.68
C LEU A 25 4.32 6.03 32.65
N PRO A 26 3.96 5.45 31.49
CA PRO A 26 4.94 5.20 30.44
C PRO A 26 5.57 6.50 29.97
N ASP A 27 6.78 6.43 29.41
CA ASP A 27 7.49 7.57 28.83
C ASP A 27 6.73 8.09 27.60
N ILE A 28 5.79 9.01 27.83
CA ILE A 28 4.90 9.58 26.83
C ILE A 28 4.93 11.11 26.90
N PRO A 29 4.67 11.82 25.78
CA PRO A 29 4.50 13.26 25.78
C PRO A 29 3.46 13.70 26.82
N THR A 30 3.73 14.80 27.52
CA THR A 30 2.78 15.38 28.48
C THR A 30 1.46 15.81 27.82
N SER A 31 1.47 16.08 26.50
CA SER A 31 0.24 16.33 25.72
C SER A 31 -0.69 15.11 25.64
N TRP A 32 -0.20 13.90 25.92
CA TRP A 32 -0.97 12.66 25.85
C TRP A 32 -1.53 12.24 27.21
N ALA A 33 -1.21 12.95 28.29
CA ALA A 33 -1.65 12.59 29.64
C ALA A 33 -2.31 13.80 30.32
N THR A 34 -3.54 13.60 30.80
CA THR A 34 -4.23 14.59 31.62
C THR A 34 -4.17 14.18 33.08
N PRO A 35 -3.65 15.04 33.99
CA PRO A 35 -3.65 14.76 35.41
C PRO A 35 -5.07 14.83 35.97
N HIS A 36 -5.39 13.93 36.88
CA HIS A 36 -6.63 13.86 37.63
C HIS A 36 -6.33 13.58 39.09
N THR A 37 -6.51 14.61 39.92
CA THR A 37 -6.30 14.51 41.36
C THR A 37 -7.58 14.03 42.04
N ASN A 38 -7.51 12.89 42.73
CA ASN A 38 -8.62 12.33 43.48
C ASN A 38 -8.26 12.19 44.95
N VAL A 39 -8.54 13.26 45.71
CA VAL A 39 -8.27 13.31 47.15
C VAL A 39 -9.29 12.43 47.89
N PRO A 40 -8.84 11.46 48.72
CA PRO A 40 -9.74 10.59 49.46
C PRO A 40 -10.53 11.40 50.51
N SER A 41 -11.80 11.03 50.72
CA SER A 41 -12.63 11.61 51.80
C SER A 41 -12.27 11.10 53.20
N MET A 42 -11.23 10.25 53.30
CA MET A 42 -10.72 9.71 54.56
C MET A 42 -9.29 10.17 54.78
N CYS A 43 -8.97 10.54 56.01
CA CYS A 43 -7.64 10.95 56.40
C CYS A 43 -6.66 9.79 56.22
N PRO A 44 -5.52 10.00 55.51
CA PRO A 44 -4.54 8.95 55.28
C PRO A 44 -3.92 8.42 56.59
N GLU A 45 -3.81 9.26 57.63
CA GLU A 45 -3.22 8.86 58.91
C GLU A 45 -4.21 8.15 59.86
N CYS A 46 -5.40 8.71 60.11
CA CYS A 46 -6.31 8.17 61.12
C CYS A 46 -7.48 7.35 60.56
N GLY A 47 -7.66 7.31 59.22
CA GLY A 47 -8.76 6.60 58.54
C GLY A 47 -10.16 7.16 58.82
N GLY A 48 -10.27 8.32 59.49
CA GLY A 48 -11.54 8.99 59.76
C GLY A 48 -11.96 9.88 58.60
N PHE A 49 -13.26 10.15 58.47
CA PHE A 49 -13.75 11.12 57.49
C PHE A 49 -13.18 12.51 57.76
N CYS A 50 -12.76 13.21 56.71
CA CYS A 50 -12.18 14.54 56.78
C CYS A 50 -12.71 15.43 55.65
N SER A 51 -12.70 16.74 55.89
CA SER A 51 -12.71 17.72 54.80
C SER A 51 -11.27 17.96 54.36
N HIS A 52 -11.09 18.29 53.09
CA HIS A 52 -9.78 18.58 52.52
C HIS A 52 -9.80 19.92 51.79
N ASP A 53 -8.71 20.67 51.90
CA ASP A 53 -8.45 21.86 51.10
C ASP A 53 -7.23 21.59 50.22
N VAL A 54 -7.37 21.80 48.91
CA VAL A 54 -6.29 21.61 47.94
C VAL A 54 -5.62 22.96 47.71
N LEU A 55 -4.36 23.08 48.11
CA LEU A 55 -3.55 24.28 47.95
C LEU A 55 -2.63 24.12 46.74
N GLU A 56 -3.15 24.35 45.54
CA GLU A 56 -2.43 24.14 44.27
C GLU A 56 -1.09 24.91 44.20
N SER A 57 -0.99 26.10 44.80
CA SER A 57 0.24 26.90 44.81
C SER A 57 1.36 26.31 45.67
N GLU A 58 1.02 25.42 46.58
CA GLU A 58 1.94 24.77 47.51
C GLU A 58 2.08 23.26 47.23
N GLU A 59 1.37 22.75 46.21
CA GLU A 59 1.33 21.33 45.82
C GLU A 59 0.96 20.39 46.98
N VAL A 60 0.11 20.85 47.91
CA VAL A 60 -0.31 20.06 49.09
C VAL A 60 -1.82 20.02 49.26
N VAL A 61 -2.26 18.96 49.94
CA VAL A 61 -3.62 18.75 50.40
C VAL A 61 -3.63 18.79 51.92
N GLU A 62 -4.41 19.71 52.50
CA GLU A 62 -4.59 19.81 53.95
C GLU A 62 -5.86 19.06 54.38
N PHE A 63 -5.71 18.08 55.27
CA PHE A 63 -6.82 17.31 55.81
C PHE A 63 -7.23 17.83 57.19
N THR A 64 -8.49 18.25 57.30
CA THR A 64 -9.12 18.61 58.58
C THR A 64 -10.05 17.49 59.02
N CYS A 65 -9.66 16.78 60.09
CA CYS A 65 -10.42 15.66 60.63
C CYS A 65 -10.95 15.98 62.05
N ASP A 66 -12.05 15.33 62.46
CA ASP A 66 -12.63 15.47 63.80
C ASP A 66 -11.67 15.03 64.92
N ASN A 67 -10.72 14.14 64.60
CA ASN A 67 -9.67 13.69 65.50
C ASN A 67 -8.48 14.69 65.60
N ARG A 68 -8.56 15.86 64.97
CA ARG A 68 -7.55 16.94 64.99
C ARG A 68 -6.16 16.53 64.50
N CYS A 69 -6.12 15.67 63.50
CA CYS A 69 -4.89 15.08 62.98
C CYS A 69 -4.05 16.03 62.11
N GLY A 70 -4.61 17.14 61.57
CA GLY A 70 -3.84 18.23 60.96
C GLY A 70 -2.79 17.75 59.94
N VAL A 71 -3.20 16.87 59.04
CA VAL A 71 -2.29 16.16 58.13
C VAL A 71 -2.18 16.92 56.83
N THR A 72 -0.94 17.09 56.35
CA THR A 72 -0.64 17.60 55.01
C THR A 72 -0.01 16.48 54.19
N ALA A 73 -0.48 16.28 52.95
CA ALA A 73 0.12 15.34 52.03
C ALA A 73 0.36 16.00 50.67
N ASP A 74 1.33 15.47 49.93
CA ASP A 74 1.68 15.95 48.60
C ASP A 74 0.54 15.67 47.61
N ILE A 75 0.18 16.64 46.78
CA ILE A 75 -0.91 16.50 45.79
C ILE A 75 -0.62 15.38 44.77
N GLY A 76 0.66 15.12 44.50
CA GLY A 76 1.16 14.06 43.64
C GLY A 76 0.77 12.66 44.12
N GLU A 77 0.67 12.44 45.44
CA GLU A 77 0.22 11.16 46.02
C GLU A 77 -1.22 10.80 45.62
N PHE A 78 -2.03 11.81 45.28
CA PHE A 78 -3.43 11.66 44.86
C PHE A 78 -3.64 11.96 43.38
N THR A 79 -2.57 12.30 42.66
CA THR A 79 -2.63 12.62 41.23
C THR A 79 -2.40 11.36 40.43
N GLN A 80 -3.38 11.01 39.62
CA GLN A 80 -3.29 9.95 38.63
C GLN A 80 -3.42 10.56 37.25
N TYR A 81 -2.85 9.92 36.25
CA TYR A 81 -2.91 10.38 34.88
C TYR A 81 -3.85 9.51 34.07
N ARG A 82 -4.60 10.14 33.17
CA ARG A 82 -5.40 9.47 32.16
C ARG A 82 -4.85 9.83 30.79
N VAL A 83 -4.68 8.79 29.97
CA VAL A 83 -4.21 8.97 28.59
C VAL A 83 -5.30 9.62 27.75
N ASP A 84 -4.96 10.72 27.09
CA ASP A 84 -5.79 11.41 26.11
C ASP A 84 -5.54 10.82 24.71
N TYR A 85 -6.27 9.75 24.41
CA TYR A 85 -6.21 9.10 23.10
C TYR A 85 -6.68 10.00 21.95
N GLU A 86 -7.44 11.05 22.22
CA GLU A 86 -7.81 12.01 21.18
C GLU A 86 -6.56 12.77 20.73
N SER A 87 -5.77 13.28 21.69
CA SER A 87 -4.49 13.94 21.41
C SER A 87 -3.50 12.99 20.72
N VAL A 88 -3.37 11.75 21.21
CA VAL A 88 -2.52 10.71 20.56
C VAL A 88 -2.91 10.51 19.10
N THR A 89 -4.21 10.38 18.83
CA THR A 89 -4.72 10.09 17.48
C THR A 89 -4.57 11.28 16.54
N ARG A 90 -4.80 12.52 17.03
CA ARG A 90 -4.56 13.74 16.25
C ARG A 90 -3.09 13.90 15.89
N GLU A 91 -2.18 13.66 16.84
CA GLU A 91 -0.75 13.72 16.57
C GLU A 91 -0.29 12.64 15.58
N LEU A 92 -0.86 11.43 15.64
CA LEU A 92 -0.60 10.39 14.65
C LEU A 92 -1.10 10.78 13.26
N CYS A 93 -2.32 11.31 13.14
CA CYS A 93 -2.86 11.79 11.85
C CYS A 93 -1.98 12.90 11.26
N ASN A 94 -1.55 13.85 12.09
CA ASN A 94 -0.63 14.91 11.71
C ASN A 94 0.74 14.35 11.28
N HIS A 95 1.23 13.32 11.96
CA HIS A 95 2.46 12.64 11.59
C HIS A 95 2.34 12.00 10.20
N ILE A 96 1.26 11.27 9.93
CA ILE A 96 0.97 10.67 8.63
C ILE A 96 0.74 11.76 7.56
N GLY A 97 0.39 12.99 7.95
CA GLY A 97 0.11 14.09 7.02
C GLY A 97 -1.30 14.00 6.44
N VAL A 98 -2.28 13.61 7.26
CA VAL A 98 -3.70 13.52 6.92
C VAL A 98 -4.53 14.39 7.85
N GLU A 99 -5.61 14.96 7.33
CA GLU A 99 -6.52 15.78 8.13
C GLU A 99 -7.53 14.89 8.86
N CYS A 100 -7.54 15.01 10.19
CA CYS A 100 -8.47 14.28 11.05
C CYS A 100 -9.81 15.03 11.16
N GLN A 101 -10.88 14.41 10.67
CA GLN A 101 -12.22 15.01 10.65
C GLN A 101 -12.98 14.73 11.95
N SER A 102 -12.93 13.49 12.42
CA SER A 102 -13.59 13.09 13.67
C SER A 102 -12.86 11.93 14.32
N ILE A 103 -12.94 11.84 15.64
CA ILE A 103 -12.35 10.77 16.44
C ILE A 103 -13.48 10.07 17.21
N LYS A 104 -13.51 8.75 17.11
CA LYS A 104 -14.50 7.88 17.73
C LYS A 104 -13.79 6.93 18.71
N PRO A 105 -13.77 7.29 20.00
CA PRO A 105 -13.20 6.41 21.02
C PRO A 105 -14.15 5.24 21.29
N ASP A 106 -13.65 4.00 21.15
CA ASP A 106 -14.29 2.78 21.64
C ASP A 106 -13.39 2.13 22.70
N LEU A 107 -13.18 2.88 23.78
CA LEU A 107 -12.32 2.45 24.87
C LEU A 107 -13.03 1.35 25.71
N PRO A 108 -12.29 0.31 26.15
CA PRO A 108 -10.83 0.23 26.18
C PRO A 108 -10.19 -0.46 24.96
N ARG A 109 -10.96 -0.69 23.89
CA ARG A 109 -10.58 -1.62 22.81
C ARG A 109 -9.75 -0.96 21.74
N HIS A 110 -10.26 0.13 21.19
CA HIS A 110 -9.61 0.83 20.09
C HIS A 110 -10.08 2.29 20.02
N ILE A 111 -9.41 3.06 19.17
CA ILE A 111 -9.85 4.38 18.76
C ILE A 111 -9.76 4.47 17.24
N SER A 112 -10.77 5.06 16.61
CA SER A 112 -10.81 5.28 15.16
C SER A 112 -10.91 6.76 14.86
N ALA A 113 -10.29 7.17 13.76
CA ALA A 113 -10.38 8.52 13.23
C ALA A 113 -10.81 8.46 11.77
N ASP A 114 -11.89 9.16 11.44
CA ASP A 114 -12.23 9.44 10.05
C ASP A 114 -11.28 10.53 9.54
N VAL A 115 -10.62 10.26 8.42
CA VAL A 115 -9.66 11.17 7.80
C VAL A 115 -10.00 11.44 6.34
N THR A 116 -9.51 12.57 5.84
CA THR A 116 -9.68 12.97 4.45
C THR A 116 -8.35 13.00 3.73
N ILE A 117 -8.32 12.38 2.55
CA ILE A 117 -7.13 12.28 1.71
C ILE A 117 -7.35 13.15 0.46
N PRO A 118 -6.60 14.25 0.30
CA PRO A 118 -6.63 14.99 -0.94
C PRO A 118 -5.89 14.20 -2.03
N LEU A 119 -6.60 13.87 -3.09
CA LEU A 119 -6.02 13.33 -4.31
C LEU A 119 -5.65 14.50 -5.23
N LYS A 120 -4.35 14.65 -5.54
CA LYS A 120 -3.91 15.65 -6.53
C LYS A 120 -4.44 15.26 -7.91
N ARG A 121 -4.99 16.22 -8.66
CA ARG A 121 -5.20 16.07 -10.10
C ARG A 121 -3.83 15.83 -10.74
N VAL A 122 -3.68 14.73 -11.48
CA VAL A 122 -2.55 14.58 -12.41
C VAL A 122 -2.94 15.39 -13.64
N GLY A 123 -2.66 16.68 -13.60
CA GLY A 123 -2.74 17.53 -14.79
C GLY A 123 -1.49 17.31 -15.61
N ASN A 124 -1.67 17.07 -16.91
CA ASN A 124 -0.61 17.16 -17.91
C ASN A 124 0.18 18.48 -17.68
N ASP A 125 1.48 18.37 -17.43
CA ASP A 125 2.41 19.50 -17.48
C ASP A 125 2.67 19.89 -18.96
N ILE A 126 1.60 20.08 -19.74
CA ILE A 126 1.65 20.72 -21.05
C ILE A 126 1.30 22.18 -20.82
N GLU A 127 2.35 23.01 -20.80
CA GLU A 127 2.38 24.46 -21.04
C GLU A 127 1.08 25.23 -20.75
N LYS A 128 0.93 25.76 -19.53
CA LYS A 128 0.02 26.88 -19.27
C LYS A 128 0.61 28.15 -19.88
N ASP A 129 0.31 28.38 -21.15
CA ASP A 129 0.41 29.70 -21.75
C ASP A 129 -0.78 30.55 -21.28
N ASN A 130 -0.45 31.64 -20.59
CA ASN A 130 -1.27 32.76 -20.14
C ASN A 130 -2.77 32.76 -20.51
N GLN A 131 -3.63 32.43 -19.55
CA GLN A 131 -4.87 33.17 -19.34
C GLN A 131 -5.31 33.04 -17.87
N GLY A 132 -5.40 34.18 -17.19
CA GLY A 132 -5.85 34.28 -15.82
C GLY A 132 -7.32 33.89 -15.72
N ASP A 133 -7.58 32.79 -15.05
CA ASP A 133 -8.87 32.47 -14.48
C ASP A 133 -8.60 31.79 -13.13
N ASP A 134 -8.86 32.52 -12.04
CA ASP A 134 -8.78 32.04 -10.65
C ASP A 134 -9.96 31.10 -10.37
N GLY A 135 -10.04 30.00 -11.11
CA GLY A 135 -10.97 28.92 -10.84
C GLY A 135 -10.40 28.04 -9.73
N ASP A 136 -11.02 28.09 -8.54
CA ASP A 136 -10.78 27.15 -7.44
C ASP A 136 -10.78 25.71 -7.98
N GLU A 137 -9.60 25.11 -8.16
CA GLU A 137 -9.45 23.71 -8.51
C GLU A 137 -10.10 22.88 -7.38
N LYS A 138 -11.29 22.33 -7.63
CA LYS A 138 -11.96 21.43 -6.68
C LYS A 138 -11.08 20.22 -6.42
N GLN A 139 -10.40 20.24 -5.30
CA GLN A 139 -9.60 19.12 -4.80
C GLN A 139 -10.54 17.96 -4.49
N ILE A 140 -10.26 16.79 -5.08
CA ILE A 140 -11.02 15.58 -4.80
C ILE A 140 -10.54 15.04 -3.46
N VAL A 141 -11.49 14.81 -2.57
CA VAL A 141 -11.23 14.34 -1.22
C VAL A 141 -11.87 12.96 -1.07
N GLU A 142 -11.05 11.95 -0.76
CA GLU A 142 -11.52 10.61 -0.40
C GLU A 142 -11.54 10.43 1.11
N GLU A 143 -12.52 9.69 1.61
CA GLU A 143 -12.59 9.29 3.01
C GLU A 143 -11.75 8.03 3.26
N ALA A 144 -11.01 8.04 4.37
CA ALA A 144 -10.28 6.90 4.89
C ALA A 144 -10.40 6.85 6.41
N GLU A 145 -9.87 5.79 7.03
CA GLU A 145 -9.85 5.62 8.48
C GLU A 145 -8.41 5.39 8.98
N VAL A 146 -8.09 5.96 10.13
CA VAL A 146 -6.91 5.59 10.93
C VAL A 146 -7.41 4.96 12.22
N ARG A 147 -6.96 3.74 12.54
CA ARG A 147 -7.41 2.99 13.72
C ARG A 147 -6.23 2.55 14.57
N ILE A 148 -6.31 2.75 15.89
CA ILE A 148 -5.31 2.27 16.86
C ILE A 148 -5.98 1.21 17.74
N ILE A 149 -5.44 0.00 17.76
CA ILE A 149 -5.90 -1.07 18.64
C ILE A 149 -5.17 -0.95 19.99
N ILE A 150 -5.95 -0.81 21.06
CA ILE A 150 -5.47 -0.50 22.42
C ILE A 150 -5.47 -1.74 23.31
N SER A 151 -6.34 -2.73 23.05
CA SER A 151 -6.55 -3.88 23.93
C SER A 151 -5.41 -4.91 23.87
N PRO A 152 -4.55 -5.02 24.90
CA PRO A 152 -3.46 -5.99 24.90
C PRO A 152 -3.92 -7.38 25.38
N HIS A 153 -5.05 -7.48 26.10
CA HIS A 153 -5.51 -8.72 26.76
C HIS A 153 -6.28 -9.66 25.82
N ASN A 154 -6.72 -9.18 24.65
CA ASN A 154 -7.43 -9.99 23.66
C ASN A 154 -7.14 -9.51 22.22
N LEU A 155 -5.85 -9.35 21.92
CA LEU A 155 -5.38 -8.73 20.67
C LEU A 155 -5.96 -9.40 19.42
N GLU A 156 -5.98 -10.73 19.37
CA GLU A 156 -6.47 -11.47 18.20
C GLU A 156 -7.97 -11.21 17.92
N GLU A 157 -8.82 -11.27 18.96
CA GLU A 157 -10.26 -11.02 18.80
C GLU A 157 -10.53 -9.56 18.41
N GLU A 158 -9.82 -8.62 19.02
CA GLU A 158 -9.98 -7.19 18.72
C GLU A 158 -9.49 -6.84 17.31
N VAL A 159 -8.41 -7.47 16.85
CA VAL A 159 -7.96 -7.36 15.46
C VAL A 159 -8.98 -7.97 14.51
N ARG A 160 -9.51 -9.16 14.79
CA ARG A 160 -10.59 -9.77 13.98
C ARG A 160 -11.82 -8.86 13.88
N ASN A 161 -12.28 -8.32 15.01
CA ASN A 161 -13.43 -7.42 15.07
C ASN A 161 -13.18 -6.13 14.28
N ALA A 162 -12.02 -5.51 14.46
CA ALA A 162 -11.64 -4.31 13.73
C ALA A 162 -11.57 -4.55 12.21
N LEU A 163 -10.95 -5.65 11.78
CA LEU A 163 -10.86 -6.02 10.37
C LEU A 163 -12.25 -6.28 9.75
N PHE A 164 -13.14 -6.92 10.51
CA PHE A 164 -14.52 -7.16 10.09
C PHE A 164 -15.30 -5.85 9.94
N GLU A 165 -15.22 -4.96 10.93
CA GLU A 165 -15.87 -3.65 10.89
C GLU A 165 -15.37 -2.78 9.74
N ILE A 166 -14.06 -2.75 9.52
CA ILE A 166 -13.46 -2.01 8.41
C ILE A 166 -13.97 -2.57 7.09
N SER A 167 -13.97 -3.89 6.93
CA SER A 167 -14.47 -4.57 5.73
C SER A 167 -15.95 -4.24 5.46
N LEU A 168 -16.77 -4.12 6.50
CA LEU A 168 -18.16 -3.68 6.41
C LEU A 168 -18.29 -2.18 6.04
N SER A 169 -17.45 -1.33 6.62
CA SER A 169 -17.44 0.12 6.33
C SER A 169 -16.96 0.42 4.91
N ASN A 170 -16.17 -0.49 4.34
CA ASN A 170 -15.62 -0.40 3.00
C ASN A 170 -14.78 0.87 2.76
N LYS A 171 -14.18 1.40 3.83
CA LYS A 171 -13.24 2.53 3.82
C LYS A 171 -11.80 2.00 3.78
N PRO A 172 -10.89 2.62 3.01
CA PRO A 172 -9.46 2.39 3.15
C PRO A 172 -9.01 2.72 4.58
N SER A 173 -8.33 1.79 5.25
CA SER A 173 -7.94 1.94 6.64
C SER A 173 -6.48 1.61 6.90
N LEU A 174 -5.80 2.49 7.64
CA LEU A 174 -4.54 2.19 8.30
C LEU A 174 -4.80 1.72 9.73
N VAL A 175 -4.32 0.53 10.07
CA VAL A 175 -4.53 -0.07 11.40
C VAL A 175 -3.19 -0.18 12.12
N PHE A 176 -3.08 0.50 13.26
CA PHE A 176 -1.90 0.55 14.11
C PHE A 176 -2.08 -0.32 15.35
N ILE A 177 -1.14 -1.24 15.54
CA ILE A 177 -1.25 -2.29 16.56
C ILE A 177 0.12 -2.49 17.21
N LYS A 178 0.16 -2.64 18.54
CA LYS A 178 1.34 -3.20 19.20
C LYS A 178 1.40 -4.70 18.95
N ALA A 179 2.40 -5.14 18.20
CA ALA A 179 2.73 -6.55 18.03
C ALA A 179 4.21 -6.71 17.78
N ASP A 180 4.77 -7.83 18.22
CA ASP A 180 6.18 -8.15 18.01
C ASP A 180 6.45 -8.63 16.58
N ARG A 181 5.42 -9.18 15.91
CA ARG A 181 5.52 -9.77 14.57
C ARG A 181 4.28 -9.41 13.75
N ILE A 182 4.47 -8.76 12.60
CA ILE A 182 3.37 -8.44 11.70
C ILE A 182 2.80 -9.72 11.08
N SER A 183 3.60 -10.78 10.93
CA SER A 183 3.18 -12.02 10.26
C SER A 183 1.93 -12.63 10.89
N GLU A 184 1.83 -12.57 12.23
CA GLU A 184 0.71 -13.13 12.99
C GLU A 184 -0.58 -12.32 12.76
N LEU A 185 -0.47 -11.00 12.55
CA LEU A 185 -1.59 -10.13 12.22
C LEU A 185 -2.08 -10.33 10.78
N LEU A 186 -1.15 -10.57 9.84
CA LEU A 186 -1.48 -10.82 8.43
C LEU A 186 -2.19 -12.16 8.23
N GLU A 187 -1.89 -13.18 9.03
CA GLU A 187 -2.64 -14.44 9.04
C GLU A 187 -4.12 -14.22 9.38
N ILE A 188 -4.41 -13.31 10.31
CA ILE A 188 -5.78 -12.91 10.66
C ILE A 188 -6.42 -12.12 9.51
N GLN A 189 -5.68 -11.17 8.92
CA GLN A 189 -6.16 -10.38 7.78
C GLN A 189 -6.51 -11.24 6.55
N TYR A 190 -5.75 -12.31 6.31
CA TYR A 190 -5.96 -13.22 5.19
C TYR A 190 -7.39 -13.83 5.17
N LEU A 191 -7.98 -14.05 6.35
CA LEU A 191 -9.33 -14.60 6.49
C LEU A 191 -10.43 -13.72 5.88
N TYR A 192 -10.16 -12.42 5.70
CA TYR A 192 -11.14 -11.45 5.25
C TYR A 192 -10.97 -11.05 3.77
N ALA A 193 -9.91 -11.52 3.09
CA ALA A 193 -9.60 -11.19 1.69
C ALA A 193 -9.77 -9.68 1.37
N SER A 194 -9.30 -8.82 2.29
CA SER A 194 -9.59 -7.38 2.30
C SER A 194 -9.01 -6.60 1.12
N GLY A 195 -8.16 -7.21 0.28
CA GLY A 195 -7.52 -6.55 -0.86
C GLY A 195 -6.73 -5.33 -0.39
N ASP A 196 -6.92 -4.21 -1.08
CA ASP A 196 -6.31 -2.90 -0.80
C ASP A 196 -7.05 -2.07 0.26
N LEU A 197 -8.05 -2.63 0.94
CA LEU A 197 -8.83 -1.87 1.92
C LEU A 197 -8.11 -1.69 3.25
N ILE A 198 -7.22 -2.61 3.63
CA ILE A 198 -6.63 -2.62 4.97
C ILE A 198 -5.13 -2.73 4.88
N HIS A 199 -4.43 -1.81 5.53
CA HIS A 199 -3.00 -1.91 5.75
C HIS A 199 -2.71 -1.90 7.25
N ILE A 200 -2.15 -2.99 7.76
CA ILE A 200 -1.72 -3.13 9.14
C ILE A 200 -0.28 -2.62 9.27
N SER A 201 -0.01 -1.82 10.30
CA SER A 201 1.32 -1.38 10.70
C SER A 201 1.54 -1.65 12.19
N THR A 202 2.72 -2.16 12.53
CA THR A 202 3.11 -2.29 13.94
C THR A 202 3.73 -0.99 14.46
N THR A 203 3.51 -0.66 15.73
CA THR A 203 4.04 0.57 16.34
C THR A 203 5.56 0.55 16.48
N GLY A 204 6.15 -0.62 16.77
CA GLY A 204 7.60 -0.78 16.88
C GLY A 204 8.38 -0.66 15.57
N ASN A 205 7.74 -0.85 14.42
CA ASN A 205 8.35 -0.75 13.09
C ASN A 205 7.52 0.17 12.16
N MET A 206 7.01 1.29 12.70
CA MET A 206 6.18 2.21 11.94
C MET A 206 6.97 2.80 10.75
N PRO A 207 6.47 2.67 9.50
CA PRO A 207 7.11 3.29 8.35
C PRO A 207 7.14 4.81 8.46
N SER A 208 8.07 5.46 7.75
CA SER A 208 8.10 6.93 7.66
C SER A 208 6.75 7.49 7.22
N SER A 209 6.35 8.63 7.79
CA SER A 209 5.11 9.35 7.44
C SER A 209 4.79 9.42 5.95
N ASN A 210 5.77 9.79 5.12
CA ASN A 210 5.61 9.89 3.66
C ASN A 210 5.16 8.57 3.02
N ARG A 211 5.66 7.43 3.51
CA ARG A 211 5.29 6.10 3.01
C ARG A 211 3.87 5.72 3.42
N LEU A 212 3.49 5.97 4.68
CA LEU A 212 2.13 5.73 5.16
C LEU A 212 1.11 6.58 4.41
N ASN A 213 1.45 7.86 4.17
CA ASN A 213 0.62 8.78 3.41
C ASN A 213 0.44 8.33 1.96
N LYS A 214 1.55 8.01 1.27
CA LYS A 214 1.53 7.49 -0.10
C LYS A 214 0.67 6.23 -0.18
N ARG A 215 0.87 5.31 0.75
CA ARG A 215 0.13 4.05 0.82
C ARG A 215 -1.37 4.28 0.95
N LEU A 216 -1.78 5.13 1.89
CA LEU A 216 -3.19 5.44 2.08
C LEU A 216 -3.80 6.14 0.86
N ARG A 217 -3.06 7.03 0.18
CA ARG A 217 -3.49 7.61 -1.10
C ARG A 217 -3.70 6.55 -2.17
N ASP A 218 -2.76 5.61 -2.31
CA ASP A 218 -2.86 4.54 -3.30
C ASP A 218 -4.08 3.64 -3.02
N MET A 219 -4.33 3.30 -1.75
CA MET A 219 -5.54 2.57 -1.34
C MET A 219 -6.83 3.36 -1.68
N CYS A 220 -6.87 4.66 -1.39
CA CYS A 220 -8.00 5.53 -1.77
C CYS A 220 -8.20 5.61 -3.27
N LYS A 221 -7.12 5.72 -4.06
CA LYS A 221 -7.19 5.71 -5.54
C LYS A 221 -7.79 4.41 -6.06
N ILE A 222 -7.32 3.27 -5.57
CA ILE A 222 -7.85 1.95 -5.94
C ILE A 222 -9.32 1.84 -5.54
N LYS A 223 -9.68 2.31 -4.34
CA LYS A 223 -11.05 2.22 -3.85
C LYS A 223 -12.03 3.12 -4.61
N LYS A 224 -11.60 4.33 -4.94
CA LYS A 224 -12.37 5.24 -5.79
C LYS A 224 -12.66 4.57 -7.13
N LEU A 225 -11.64 3.97 -7.74
CA LEU A 225 -11.76 3.18 -8.98
C LEU A 225 -12.80 2.07 -8.85
N GLU A 226 -12.78 1.26 -7.78
CA GLU A 226 -13.81 0.24 -7.56
C GLU A 226 -15.23 0.83 -7.43
N ARG A 227 -15.38 1.95 -6.70
CA ARG A 227 -16.69 2.55 -6.37
C ARG A 227 -17.33 3.21 -7.57
N ASP A 228 -16.56 3.97 -8.34
CA ASP A 228 -17.08 4.67 -9.51
C ASP A 228 -17.48 3.65 -10.58
N MET A 229 -16.72 2.55 -10.73
CA MET A 229 -17.09 1.41 -11.56
C MET A 229 -18.38 0.72 -11.12
N LYS A 230 -18.64 0.64 -9.81
CA LYS A 230 -19.92 0.12 -9.30
C LYS A 230 -21.11 1.05 -9.57
N LYS A 231 -20.95 2.38 -9.45
CA LYS A 231 -22.04 3.34 -9.67
C LYS A 231 -22.51 3.35 -11.13
N ASN A 232 -21.62 3.11 -12.08
CA ASN A 232 -21.97 3.03 -13.49
C ASN A 232 -22.64 1.69 -13.89
N LEU A 233 -22.76 0.73 -12.95
CA LEU A 233 -23.52 -0.50 -13.12
C LEU A 233 -24.98 -0.37 -12.66
N GLU A 234 -25.32 0.58 -11.78
CA GLU A 234 -26.66 0.68 -11.17
C GLU A 234 -27.77 1.17 -12.13
N THR A 235 -27.46 1.43 -13.40
CA THR A 235 -28.47 1.67 -14.45
C THR A 235 -29.04 0.40 -15.07
N ASP A 236 -28.47 -0.78 -14.83
CA ASP A 236 -29.02 -2.06 -15.29
C ASP A 236 -29.19 -3.04 -14.12
N THR A 237 -30.45 -3.40 -13.87
CA THR A 237 -30.86 -4.34 -12.83
C THR A 237 -30.30 -5.73 -13.13
N ASN A 238 -29.21 -6.15 -12.46
CA ASN A 238 -28.83 -7.55 -12.33
C ASN A 238 -28.13 -7.83 -11.00
N SER A 239 -28.92 -8.30 -10.03
CA SER A 239 -28.48 -8.68 -8.68
C SER A 239 -27.85 -10.09 -8.60
N GLU A 240 -27.58 -10.75 -9.71
CA GLU A 240 -27.00 -12.12 -9.73
C GLU A 240 -25.47 -12.16 -9.96
N LEU A 241 -24.87 -11.04 -10.33
CA LEU A 241 -23.43 -10.89 -10.65
C LEU A 241 -22.49 -10.95 -9.44
N VAL A 242 -23.02 -10.71 -8.24
CA VAL A 242 -22.25 -10.77 -6.98
C VAL A 242 -21.82 -12.21 -6.63
N SER A 243 -22.35 -13.23 -7.33
CA SER A 243 -22.08 -14.64 -7.05
C SER A 243 -20.95 -15.29 -7.89
N ARG A 244 -20.28 -14.56 -8.79
CA ARG A 244 -19.24 -15.13 -9.67
C ARG A 244 -17.84 -14.52 -9.55
N VAL A 245 -17.58 -13.77 -8.47
CA VAL A 245 -16.30 -13.08 -8.21
C VAL A 245 -15.47 -13.79 -7.13
N ASP A 246 -15.57 -15.12 -7.06
CA ASP A 246 -14.86 -15.93 -6.04
C ASP A 246 -13.66 -16.72 -6.60
N SER A 247 -13.30 -16.53 -7.87
CA SER A 247 -12.00 -16.97 -8.42
C SER A 247 -11.03 -15.79 -8.35
N ASN A 248 -10.62 -15.47 -7.13
CA ASN A 248 -10.68 -14.12 -6.57
C ASN A 248 -9.36 -13.31 -6.69
N PRO A 249 -9.25 -12.36 -7.64
CA PRO A 249 -8.12 -11.43 -7.76
C PRO A 249 -7.88 -10.59 -6.49
N ARG A 250 -8.86 -10.49 -5.58
CA ARG A 250 -8.64 -9.83 -4.28
C ARG A 250 -7.71 -10.63 -3.37
N TYR A 251 -7.61 -11.96 -3.51
CA TYR A 251 -6.56 -12.71 -2.80
C TYR A 251 -5.18 -12.35 -3.33
N ILE A 252 -5.02 -12.17 -4.63
CA ILE A 252 -3.75 -11.73 -5.24
C ILE A 252 -3.39 -10.33 -4.72
N LEU A 253 -4.34 -9.40 -4.69
CA LEU A 253 -4.14 -8.06 -4.12
C LEU A 253 -3.81 -8.11 -2.62
N THR A 254 -4.57 -8.89 -1.84
CA THR A 254 -4.32 -9.09 -0.39
C THR A 254 -2.92 -9.62 -0.15
N GLU A 255 -2.49 -10.58 -0.96
CA GLU A 255 -1.20 -11.23 -0.82
C GLU A 255 -0.04 -10.30 -1.21
N LEU A 256 -0.17 -9.54 -2.31
CA LEU A 256 0.78 -8.47 -2.66
C LEU A 256 0.91 -7.43 -1.52
N ASN A 257 -0.20 -7.10 -0.85
CA ASN A 257 -0.20 -6.22 0.32
C ASN A 257 0.52 -6.80 1.52
N HIS A 258 0.28 -8.08 1.81
CA HIS A 258 0.98 -8.79 2.88
C HIS A 258 2.48 -8.83 2.62
N MET A 259 2.89 -9.07 1.38
CA MET A 259 4.30 -9.06 0.98
C MET A 259 4.95 -7.69 1.19
N LEU A 260 4.26 -6.60 0.82
CA LEU A 260 4.76 -5.24 1.09
C LEU A 260 4.88 -4.96 2.59
N ALA A 261 3.91 -5.39 3.40
CA ALA A 261 3.92 -5.22 4.85
C ALA A 261 5.05 -6.02 5.54
N LEU A 262 5.22 -7.30 5.21
CA LEU A 262 6.32 -8.14 5.69
C LEU A 262 7.68 -7.57 5.32
N ARG A 263 7.79 -6.97 4.13
CA ARG A 263 9.04 -6.32 3.70
C ARG A 263 9.35 -5.10 4.56
N GLN A 264 8.36 -4.25 4.79
CA GLN A 264 8.51 -3.03 5.58
C GLN A 264 8.92 -3.33 7.01
N SER A 265 8.41 -4.42 7.60
CA SER A 265 8.79 -4.84 8.95
C SER A 265 10.11 -5.65 9.01
N GLY A 266 10.73 -5.94 7.85
CA GLY A 266 11.95 -6.75 7.78
C GLY A 266 11.73 -8.24 8.09
N GLU A 267 10.49 -8.71 8.04
CA GLU A 267 10.08 -10.06 8.42
C GLU A 267 9.99 -11.04 7.25
N ILE A 268 10.27 -10.62 6.00
CA ILE A 268 10.38 -11.56 4.87
C ILE A 268 11.50 -12.55 5.16
N LYS A 269 11.14 -13.81 5.31
CA LYS A 269 12.11 -14.89 5.56
C LYS A 269 12.77 -15.30 4.25
N ARG A 270 14.06 -15.65 4.29
CA ARG A 270 14.83 -16.08 3.11
C ARG A 270 14.23 -17.28 2.35
N TRP A 271 13.42 -18.11 3.00
CA TRP A 271 12.75 -19.28 2.40
C TRP A 271 11.35 -18.97 1.86
N GLU A 272 10.84 -17.74 2.04
CA GLU A 272 9.61 -17.24 1.40
C GLU A 272 9.90 -16.64 0.01
N GLY A 273 11.07 -16.95 -0.57
CA GLY A 273 11.54 -16.45 -1.87
C GLY A 273 10.51 -16.69 -2.98
N ASP A 274 9.96 -17.89 -3.01
CA ASP A 274 9.01 -18.40 -4.00
C ASP A 274 7.58 -17.85 -3.81
N ARG A 275 7.36 -17.00 -2.78
CA ARG A 275 6.03 -16.44 -2.50
C ARG A 275 5.67 -15.37 -3.53
N LEU A 276 6.61 -14.48 -3.88
CA LEU A 276 6.39 -13.50 -4.96
C LEU A 276 6.24 -14.19 -6.31
N GLU A 277 7.01 -15.26 -6.54
CA GLU A 277 6.96 -16.09 -7.74
C GLU A 277 5.53 -16.60 -7.97
N LYS A 278 4.96 -17.33 -7.00
CA LYS A 278 3.61 -17.90 -7.10
C LYS A 278 2.52 -16.85 -7.27
N VAL A 279 2.65 -15.72 -6.58
CA VAL A 279 1.67 -14.62 -6.65
C VAL A 279 1.75 -13.93 -8.00
N THR A 280 2.96 -13.76 -8.54
CA THR A 280 3.20 -13.20 -9.86
C THR A 280 2.68 -14.14 -10.95
N GLU A 281 3.01 -15.43 -10.88
CA GLU A 281 2.48 -16.46 -11.78
C GLU A 281 0.95 -16.43 -11.81
N SER A 282 0.33 -16.38 -10.62
CA SER A 282 -1.12 -16.29 -10.47
C SER A 282 -1.67 -15.00 -11.11
N ALA A 283 -1.06 -13.84 -10.83
CA ALA A 283 -1.47 -12.55 -11.40
C ALA A 283 -1.40 -12.54 -12.93
N PHE A 284 -0.27 -12.99 -13.49
CA PHE A 284 -0.09 -13.03 -14.93
C PHE A 284 -1.00 -14.06 -15.61
N SER A 285 -1.36 -15.16 -14.95
CA SER A 285 -2.32 -16.14 -15.47
C SER A 285 -3.75 -15.62 -15.60
N HIS A 286 -4.09 -14.56 -14.84
CA HIS A 286 -5.35 -13.83 -14.99
C HIS A 286 -5.28 -12.83 -16.14
N ILE A 287 -4.15 -12.15 -16.31
CA ILE A 287 -4.00 -11.05 -17.27
C ILE A 287 -3.73 -11.58 -18.69
N PHE A 288 -2.93 -12.64 -18.83
CA PHE A 288 -2.45 -13.17 -20.11
C PHE A 288 -2.43 -14.71 -20.14
N ALA A 289 -2.26 -15.27 -21.34
CA ALA A 289 -2.02 -16.70 -21.50
C ALA A 289 -0.61 -17.05 -20.99
N THR A 290 -0.53 -17.74 -19.86
CA THR A 290 0.72 -18.23 -19.26
C THR A 290 0.97 -19.70 -19.60
N LEU A 291 2.23 -20.06 -19.85
CA LEU A 291 2.67 -21.45 -19.89
C LEU A 291 2.89 -21.92 -18.46
N GLN A 292 1.95 -22.70 -17.91
CA GLN A 292 2.02 -23.19 -16.53
C GLN A 292 3.11 -24.26 -16.36
N GLY A 293 3.82 -24.21 -15.23
CA GLY A 293 4.73 -25.27 -14.79
C GLY A 293 6.21 -25.11 -15.13
N GLU A 294 6.69 -23.89 -15.39
CA GLU A 294 8.08 -23.64 -15.81
C GLU A 294 9.03 -23.13 -14.71
N GLY A 295 8.62 -23.02 -13.45
CA GLY A 295 9.54 -22.66 -12.36
C GLY A 295 10.54 -23.77 -12.03
N GLY A 296 11.85 -23.47 -12.02
CA GLY A 296 12.90 -24.34 -11.46
C GLY A 296 13.97 -24.85 -12.44
N GLN A 297 14.32 -26.14 -12.33
CA GLN A 297 15.16 -26.86 -13.28
C GLN A 297 14.30 -27.85 -14.06
N ASP A 298 14.42 -27.89 -15.39
CA ASP A 298 13.75 -28.90 -16.20
C ASP A 298 14.30 -30.31 -15.92
N ASP A 299 13.67 -31.34 -16.49
CA ASP A 299 14.12 -32.74 -16.36
C ASP A 299 15.54 -32.99 -16.92
N ASN A 300 16.14 -32.02 -17.61
CA ASN A 300 17.51 -32.03 -18.13
C ASN A 300 18.49 -31.16 -17.31
N PHE A 301 18.07 -30.65 -16.14
CA PHE A 301 18.81 -29.73 -15.27
C PHE A 301 19.09 -28.34 -15.86
N GLU A 302 18.42 -27.96 -16.96
CA GLU A 302 18.44 -26.61 -17.53
C GLU A 302 17.64 -25.66 -16.64
N LYS A 303 18.18 -24.47 -16.37
CA LYS A 303 17.49 -23.46 -15.54
C LYS A 303 16.34 -22.86 -16.34
N MET A 304 15.16 -22.79 -15.73
CA MET A 304 13.97 -22.19 -16.32
C MET A 304 13.56 -20.88 -15.61
N PRO A 305 12.93 -19.94 -16.35
CA PRO A 305 12.36 -18.73 -15.76
C PRO A 305 11.14 -19.04 -14.89
N ASP A 306 10.82 -18.14 -13.96
CA ASP A 306 9.73 -18.31 -12.99
C ASP A 306 8.35 -18.42 -13.68
N THR A 307 8.13 -17.63 -14.74
CA THR A 307 6.89 -17.68 -15.53
C THR A 307 7.17 -17.20 -16.95
N VAL A 308 6.47 -17.78 -17.93
CA VAL A 308 6.43 -17.25 -19.30
C VAL A 308 4.99 -17.00 -19.71
N PHE A 309 4.72 -15.81 -20.23
CA PHE A 309 3.43 -15.48 -20.84
C PHE A 309 3.60 -15.11 -22.30
N TYR A 310 2.53 -15.32 -23.06
CA TYR A 310 2.45 -14.97 -24.47
C TYR A 310 1.27 -14.04 -24.70
N ILE A 311 1.55 -12.90 -25.34
CA ILE A 311 0.53 -12.00 -25.88
C ILE A 311 0.56 -12.19 -27.39
N GLY A 312 -0.54 -12.70 -27.94
CA GLY A 312 -0.67 -12.92 -29.38
C GLY A 312 -0.78 -11.64 -30.18
N GLU A 313 -0.83 -11.78 -31.51
CA GLU A 313 -1.13 -10.68 -32.41
C GLU A 313 -2.48 -10.06 -32.04
N LEU A 314 -2.47 -8.77 -31.70
CA LEU A 314 -3.67 -8.01 -31.43
C LEU A 314 -3.93 -7.10 -32.61
N GLN A 315 -5.15 -7.15 -33.16
CA GLN A 315 -5.56 -6.22 -34.19
C GLN A 315 -5.81 -4.85 -33.56
N ASN A 316 -5.29 -3.81 -34.20
CA ASN A 316 -5.62 -2.45 -33.86
C ASN A 316 -6.77 -1.97 -34.76
N ASN A 317 -7.77 -1.31 -34.19
CA ASN A 317 -8.88 -0.75 -34.95
C ASN A 317 -8.45 0.47 -35.79
N THR A 318 -7.35 1.12 -35.41
CA THR A 318 -6.83 2.35 -36.05
C THR A 318 -5.62 2.12 -36.96
N ASP A 319 -4.91 1.00 -36.84
CA ASP A 319 -3.72 0.67 -37.63
C ASP A 319 -3.91 -0.65 -38.38
N PRO A 320 -3.82 -0.69 -39.72
CA PRO A 320 -4.06 -1.91 -40.50
C PRO A 320 -3.03 -3.01 -40.29
N GLU A 321 -1.86 -2.71 -39.71
CA GLU A 321 -0.88 -3.74 -39.35
C GLU A 321 -1.15 -4.27 -37.92
N PRO A 322 -1.32 -5.60 -37.76
CA PRO A 322 -1.52 -6.18 -36.43
C PRO A 322 -0.28 -5.94 -35.57
N MET A 323 -0.51 -5.64 -34.30
CA MET A 323 0.60 -5.50 -33.36
C MET A 323 1.27 -6.86 -33.17
N GLY A 324 2.57 -6.91 -33.38
CA GLY A 324 3.38 -8.12 -33.26
C GLY A 324 3.25 -8.82 -31.90
N PRO A 325 3.41 -10.15 -31.83
CA PRO A 325 3.34 -10.90 -30.59
C PRO A 325 4.50 -10.58 -29.63
N VAL A 326 4.19 -10.54 -28.33
CA VAL A 326 5.16 -10.31 -27.25
C VAL A 326 5.25 -11.54 -26.37
N LEU A 327 6.47 -12.00 -26.12
CA LEU A 327 6.76 -13.06 -25.15
C LEU A 327 7.37 -12.45 -23.90
N GLY A 328 6.71 -12.60 -22.76
CA GLY A 328 7.21 -12.16 -21.47
C GLY A 328 7.91 -13.30 -20.74
N VAL A 329 9.16 -13.09 -20.34
CA VAL A 329 9.96 -14.01 -19.52
C VAL A 329 10.14 -13.36 -18.15
N ILE A 330 9.52 -13.92 -17.12
CA ILE A 330 9.46 -13.33 -15.79
C ILE A 330 10.48 -14.00 -14.86
N ASP A 331 11.18 -13.18 -14.09
CA ASP A 331 11.96 -13.58 -12.92
C ASP A 331 11.57 -12.67 -11.74
N THR A 332 11.27 -13.26 -10.59
CA THR A 332 10.77 -12.56 -9.41
C THR A 332 11.86 -12.35 -8.36
N LYS A 333 11.88 -11.15 -7.78
CA LYS A 333 12.89 -10.71 -6.81
C LYS A 333 12.23 -10.29 -5.50
N SER A 334 12.07 -11.27 -4.61
CA SER A 334 11.43 -11.13 -3.28
C SER A 334 12.39 -10.79 -2.13
N GLY A 335 13.71 -11.04 -2.26
CA GLY A 335 14.72 -10.81 -1.21
C GLY A 335 14.99 -9.33 -0.86
N SER A 336 15.86 -9.10 0.14
CA SER A 336 16.48 -7.79 0.51
C SER A 336 16.81 -6.92 -0.71
N PRO A 337 16.84 -5.56 -0.64
CA PRO A 337 16.78 -4.62 -1.78
C PRO A 337 17.36 -5.21 -3.06
N ALA A 338 16.55 -5.35 -4.11
CA ALA A 338 16.87 -6.18 -5.28
C ALA A 338 18.34 -6.04 -5.66
N GLY A 339 19.12 -7.06 -5.28
CA GLY A 339 20.57 -7.06 -5.32
C GLY A 339 21.06 -7.43 -6.70
N PHE A 340 20.64 -6.68 -7.73
CA PHE A 340 21.03 -6.95 -9.12
C PHE A 340 22.56 -6.95 -9.32
N SER A 341 23.31 -6.28 -8.44
CA SER A 341 24.78 -6.27 -8.42
C SER A 341 25.41 -7.64 -8.19
N GLY A 342 24.76 -8.55 -7.45
CA GLY A 342 25.24 -9.91 -7.18
C GLY A 342 24.73 -10.97 -8.16
N GLU A 343 23.90 -10.57 -9.13
CA GLU A 343 23.20 -11.50 -9.99
C GLU A 343 24.09 -12.03 -11.13
N LYS A 344 24.04 -13.36 -11.32
CA LYS A 344 24.73 -14.05 -12.42
C LYS A 344 23.94 -13.85 -13.71
N ILE A 345 24.51 -13.04 -14.60
CA ILE A 345 23.96 -12.77 -15.92
C ILE A 345 24.19 -13.98 -16.85
N GLU A 346 25.44 -14.42 -16.96
CA GLU A 346 25.81 -15.64 -17.68
C GLU A 346 25.39 -16.90 -16.91
N GLY A 347 24.83 -17.87 -17.62
CA GLY A 347 24.43 -19.16 -17.05
C GLY A 347 23.13 -19.13 -16.24
N LYS A 348 22.35 -18.03 -16.29
CA LYS A 348 20.97 -17.93 -15.76
C LYS A 348 20.11 -17.02 -16.62
N GLN A 349 20.35 -15.71 -16.56
CA GLN A 349 19.46 -14.72 -17.18
C GLN A 349 19.55 -14.72 -18.71
N ILE A 350 20.76 -14.88 -19.27
CA ILE A 350 20.95 -15.07 -20.72
C ILE A 350 20.33 -16.40 -21.20
N ASP A 351 20.40 -17.45 -20.37
CA ASP A 351 19.86 -18.76 -20.73
C ASP A 351 18.33 -18.72 -20.79
N TYR A 352 17.66 -17.97 -19.90
CA TYR A 352 16.21 -17.78 -19.94
C TYR A 352 15.75 -17.13 -21.25
N VAL A 353 16.38 -16.01 -21.61
CA VAL A 353 16.07 -15.29 -22.85
C VAL A 353 16.44 -16.14 -24.07
N SER A 354 17.58 -16.83 -24.03
CA SER A 354 18.03 -17.72 -25.12
C SER A 354 17.15 -18.96 -25.27
N ALA A 355 16.61 -19.51 -24.19
CA ALA A 355 15.65 -20.60 -24.21
C ALA A 355 14.31 -20.13 -24.80
N ALA A 356 13.86 -18.92 -24.45
CA ALA A 356 12.70 -18.29 -25.05
C ALA A 356 12.83 -18.17 -26.58
N ARG A 357 14.01 -17.77 -27.11
CA ARG A 357 14.30 -17.76 -28.57
C ARG A 357 14.10 -19.10 -29.28
N LYS A 358 14.34 -20.22 -28.56
CA LYS A 358 14.28 -21.57 -29.11
C LYS A 358 12.88 -22.17 -29.07
N ARG A 359 11.91 -21.49 -28.45
CA ARG A 359 10.52 -21.96 -28.39
C ARG A 359 9.86 -21.83 -29.76
N SER A 360 9.01 -22.81 -30.11
CA SER A 360 8.34 -22.92 -31.42
C SER A 360 7.25 -21.86 -31.68
N VAL A 361 7.21 -20.76 -30.92
CA VAL A 361 6.22 -19.70 -31.06
C VAL A 361 6.90 -18.51 -31.77
N PRO A 362 6.41 -18.07 -32.94
CA PRO A 362 6.93 -16.87 -33.59
C PRO A 362 6.64 -15.66 -32.70
N VAL A 363 7.68 -14.93 -32.32
CA VAL A 363 7.60 -13.77 -31.44
C VAL A 363 8.35 -12.61 -32.06
N ASP A 364 7.76 -11.42 -32.04
CA ASP A 364 8.39 -10.22 -32.59
C ASP A 364 9.26 -9.52 -31.55
N LYS A 365 8.88 -9.60 -30.28
CA LYS A 365 9.58 -8.98 -29.15
C LYS A 365 9.62 -9.91 -27.94
N VAL A 366 10.71 -9.85 -27.18
CA VAL A 366 10.88 -10.60 -25.92
C VAL A 366 11.10 -9.62 -24.78
N ALA A 367 10.13 -9.56 -23.86
CA ALA A 367 10.20 -8.76 -22.64
C ALA A 367 10.82 -9.58 -21.51
N HIS A 368 12.03 -9.23 -21.08
CA HIS A 368 12.66 -9.81 -19.89
C HIS A 368 12.23 -9.04 -18.65
N ILE A 369 11.31 -9.60 -17.86
CA ILE A 369 10.58 -8.91 -16.81
C ILE A 369 11.10 -9.30 -15.43
N PHE A 370 11.48 -8.30 -14.64
CA PHE A 370 11.81 -8.44 -13.24
C PHE A 370 10.68 -7.90 -12.38
N VAL A 371 10.01 -8.77 -11.62
CA VAL A 371 8.99 -8.34 -10.64
C VAL A 371 9.63 -8.15 -9.28
N THR A 372 9.54 -6.95 -8.73
CA THR A 372 10.24 -6.58 -7.49
C THR A 372 9.38 -5.76 -6.54
N THR A 373 9.54 -5.99 -5.25
CA THR A 373 8.89 -5.19 -4.21
C THR A 373 9.65 -3.90 -3.91
N HIS A 374 10.94 -3.80 -4.24
CA HIS A 374 11.74 -2.57 -4.06
C HIS A 374 13.11 -2.65 -4.75
N ILE A 375 13.52 -1.55 -5.39
CA ILE A 375 14.82 -1.40 -6.06
C ILE A 375 15.69 -0.39 -5.29
N SER A 376 16.94 -0.73 -4.98
CA SER A 376 17.87 0.19 -4.31
C SER A 376 18.70 1.02 -5.30
N SER A 377 18.89 2.30 -4.97
CA SER A 377 19.80 3.25 -5.66
C SER A 377 19.67 3.17 -7.19
N LEU A 378 20.74 2.84 -7.91
CA LEU A 378 20.81 2.75 -9.39
C LEU A 378 20.84 1.29 -9.91
N ASN A 379 20.54 0.30 -9.07
CA ASN A 379 20.83 -1.12 -9.35
C ASN A 379 20.19 -1.68 -10.63
N ASP A 380 18.98 -1.25 -10.97
CA ASP A 380 18.27 -1.58 -12.21
C ASP A 380 19.01 -1.04 -13.44
N LEU A 381 19.51 0.20 -13.38
CA LEU A 381 20.30 0.80 -14.46
C LEU A 381 21.65 0.10 -14.62
N ASP A 382 22.35 -0.16 -13.51
CA ASP A 382 23.65 -0.84 -13.53
C ASP A 382 23.53 -2.29 -14.01
N PHE A 383 22.41 -2.95 -13.72
CA PHE A 383 22.13 -4.28 -14.23
C PHE A 383 21.78 -4.28 -15.71
N HIS A 384 20.93 -3.34 -16.14
CA HIS A 384 20.63 -3.11 -17.54
C HIS A 384 21.93 -2.90 -18.34
N ASP A 385 22.83 -2.04 -17.84
CA ASP A 385 24.13 -1.77 -18.47
C ASP A 385 24.96 -3.05 -18.70
N ARG A 386 24.86 -4.02 -17.79
CA ARG A 386 25.60 -5.29 -17.86
C ARG A 386 24.93 -6.34 -18.76
N ILE A 387 23.60 -6.34 -18.88
CA ILE A 387 22.86 -7.37 -19.64
C ILE A 387 22.54 -6.96 -21.07
N GLN A 388 22.41 -5.66 -21.35
CA GLN A 388 22.04 -5.11 -22.67
C GLN A 388 22.95 -5.61 -23.80
N GLU A 389 24.25 -5.80 -23.54
CA GLU A 389 25.21 -6.27 -24.54
C GLU A 389 24.93 -7.69 -25.03
N SER A 390 24.15 -8.46 -24.26
CA SER A 390 23.75 -9.84 -24.57
C SER A 390 22.36 -9.96 -25.21
N TYR A 391 21.59 -8.87 -25.22
CA TYR A 391 20.27 -8.84 -25.83
C TYR A 391 20.37 -8.74 -27.35
N ALA A 392 19.48 -9.46 -28.03
CA ALA A 392 19.24 -9.25 -29.45
C ALA A 392 18.41 -7.97 -29.66
N SER A 393 18.34 -7.49 -30.89
CA SER A 393 17.67 -6.21 -31.23
C SER A 393 16.17 -6.14 -30.93
N HIS A 394 15.53 -7.25 -30.58
CA HIS A 394 14.11 -7.38 -30.29
C HIS A 394 13.85 -7.78 -28.82
N GLU A 395 14.87 -7.66 -27.98
CA GLU A 395 14.83 -8.06 -26.57
C GLU A 395 15.13 -6.86 -25.69
N HIS A 396 14.36 -6.73 -24.62
CA HIS A 396 14.41 -5.56 -23.76
C HIS A 396 14.13 -5.94 -22.31
N MET A 397 14.53 -5.08 -21.40
CA MET A 397 14.35 -5.27 -19.97
C MET A 397 13.11 -4.52 -19.49
N VAL A 398 12.30 -5.17 -18.65
CA VAL A 398 11.15 -4.57 -17.99
C VAL A 398 11.32 -4.74 -16.48
N VAL A 399 11.13 -3.67 -15.72
CA VAL A 399 11.10 -3.71 -14.27
C VAL A 399 9.70 -3.37 -13.78
N LEU A 400 9.00 -4.37 -13.28
CA LEU A 400 7.64 -4.24 -12.76
C LEU A 400 7.66 -4.21 -11.24
N THR A 401 7.21 -3.10 -10.67
CA THR A 401 7.05 -2.98 -9.21
C THR A 401 5.84 -3.77 -8.72
N ALA A 402 5.90 -4.33 -7.52
CA ALA A 402 4.75 -5.01 -6.91
C ALA A 402 3.53 -4.08 -6.79
N GLU A 403 3.75 -2.81 -6.44
CA GLU A 403 2.69 -1.78 -6.44
C GLU A 403 2.08 -1.56 -7.85
N GLY A 404 2.91 -1.57 -8.90
CA GLY A 404 2.44 -1.49 -10.29
C GLY A 404 1.62 -2.72 -10.69
N LEU A 405 2.05 -3.92 -10.30
CA LEU A 405 1.30 -5.16 -10.53
C LEU A 405 -0.03 -5.16 -9.78
N MET A 406 -0.07 -4.67 -8.54
CA MET A 406 -1.33 -4.50 -7.81
C MET A 406 -2.29 -3.58 -8.55
N MET A 407 -1.82 -2.42 -9.04
CA MET A 407 -2.65 -1.50 -9.80
C MET A 407 -3.19 -2.14 -11.09
N LEU A 408 -2.35 -2.87 -11.83
CA LEU A 408 -2.77 -3.61 -13.02
C LEU A 408 -3.82 -4.68 -12.68
N MET A 409 -3.65 -5.42 -11.58
CA MET A 409 -4.62 -6.42 -11.10
C MET A 409 -5.93 -5.78 -10.61
N ALA A 410 -5.88 -4.60 -10.00
CA ALA A 410 -7.07 -3.87 -9.60
C ALA A 410 -7.89 -3.43 -10.82
N ILE A 411 -7.22 -2.91 -11.87
CA ILE A 411 -7.87 -2.58 -13.15
C ILE A 411 -8.46 -3.84 -13.80
N TYR A 412 -7.71 -4.95 -13.82
CA TYR A 412 -8.19 -6.24 -14.34
C TYR A 412 -9.44 -6.71 -13.60
N LEU A 413 -9.40 -6.79 -12.25
CA LEU A 413 -10.55 -7.18 -11.43
C LEU A 413 -11.76 -6.31 -11.76
N SER A 414 -11.57 -5.01 -11.85
CA SER A 414 -12.65 -4.09 -12.15
C SER A 414 -13.22 -4.28 -13.55
N SER A 415 -12.38 -4.56 -14.55
CA SER A 415 -12.83 -4.90 -15.92
C SER A 415 -13.68 -6.18 -15.94
N THR A 416 -13.30 -7.20 -15.16
CA THR A 416 -14.06 -8.45 -15.06
C THR A 416 -15.39 -8.30 -14.32
N LEU A 417 -15.46 -7.40 -13.32
CA LEU A 417 -16.65 -7.11 -12.52
C LEU A 417 -17.73 -6.35 -13.29
N SER A 418 -17.34 -5.56 -14.29
CA SER A 418 -18.25 -4.64 -14.96
C SER A 418 -19.24 -5.32 -15.93
N ASP A 419 -19.09 -6.61 -16.25
CA ASP A 419 -19.90 -7.42 -17.21
C ASP A 419 -20.21 -6.77 -18.58
N ARG A 420 -19.69 -5.56 -18.85
CA ARG A 420 -19.58 -4.91 -20.17
C ARG A 420 -18.48 -5.54 -21.01
N VAL A 421 -18.05 -6.74 -20.64
CA VAL A 421 -17.19 -7.60 -21.43
C VAL A 421 -18.03 -8.45 -22.39
N LYS A 422 -18.80 -7.77 -23.25
CA LYS A 422 -18.59 -7.98 -24.69
C LYS A 422 -17.35 -7.18 -25.12
N LEU A 423 -16.31 -7.15 -24.29
CA LEU A 423 -14.98 -6.73 -24.69
C LEU A 423 -14.64 -7.78 -25.73
N GLU A 424 -14.43 -7.30 -26.94
CA GLU A 424 -13.34 -7.84 -27.70
C GLU A 424 -12.16 -7.96 -26.72
N THR A 425 -11.81 -9.19 -26.36
CA THR A 425 -10.71 -9.57 -25.46
C THR A 425 -9.39 -8.85 -25.79
N ASN A 426 -9.32 -8.21 -26.95
CA ASN A 426 -8.23 -7.39 -27.44
C ASN A 426 -8.06 -6.05 -26.71
N THR A 427 -9.10 -5.42 -26.16
CA THR A 427 -9.00 -4.02 -25.69
C THR A 427 -8.20 -3.86 -24.39
N PHE A 428 -8.57 -4.57 -23.31
CA PHE A 428 -7.75 -4.61 -22.08
C PHE A 428 -6.38 -5.25 -22.37
N ALA A 429 -6.37 -6.34 -23.15
CA ALA A 429 -5.12 -7.01 -23.52
C ALA A 429 -4.17 -6.08 -24.29
N ARG A 430 -4.68 -5.17 -25.14
CA ARG A 430 -3.86 -4.20 -25.88
C ARG A 430 -3.32 -3.11 -24.95
N ALA A 431 -4.17 -2.55 -24.09
CA ALA A 431 -3.71 -1.60 -23.08
C ALA A 431 -2.65 -2.24 -22.17
N ALA A 432 -2.86 -3.46 -21.68
CA ALA A 432 -1.87 -4.17 -20.89
C ALA A 432 -0.61 -4.53 -21.72
N ARG A 433 -0.74 -4.92 -22.99
CA ARG A 433 0.38 -5.25 -23.90
C ARG A 433 1.35 -4.09 -24.07
N SER A 434 0.85 -2.88 -24.23
CA SER A 434 1.67 -1.67 -24.43
C SER A 434 2.67 -1.41 -23.30
N LEU A 435 2.39 -1.87 -22.08
CA LEU A 435 3.33 -1.79 -20.96
C LEU A 435 4.59 -2.66 -21.17
N PHE A 436 4.54 -3.63 -22.09
CA PHE A 436 5.60 -4.60 -22.36
C PHE A 436 6.19 -4.46 -23.76
N ASP A 437 5.76 -3.45 -24.53
CA ASP A 437 6.27 -3.14 -25.88
C ASP A 437 6.97 -1.77 -25.85
N PRO A 438 8.30 -1.67 -26.09
CA PRO A 438 9.03 -0.41 -26.03
C PRO A 438 8.43 0.67 -26.93
N ASP A 439 8.07 0.34 -28.17
CA ASP A 439 7.64 1.34 -29.14
C ASP A 439 6.33 2.00 -28.68
N GLU A 440 5.38 1.18 -28.22
CA GLU A 440 4.10 1.68 -27.69
C GLU A 440 4.27 2.36 -26.34
N TYR A 441 5.08 1.79 -25.46
CA TYR A 441 5.38 2.35 -24.14
C TYR A 441 5.89 3.79 -24.25
N TYR A 442 6.87 4.03 -25.12
CA TYR A 442 7.44 5.36 -25.32
C TYR A 442 6.52 6.28 -26.15
N LYS A 443 5.77 5.74 -27.12
CA LYS A 443 4.77 6.49 -27.89
C LYS A 443 3.67 7.10 -26.99
N ILE A 444 3.30 6.39 -25.93
CA ILE A 444 2.31 6.83 -24.92
C ILE A 444 2.93 7.81 -23.88
N GLY A 445 4.22 8.10 -23.99
CA GLY A 445 4.92 8.99 -23.07
C GLY A 445 5.30 8.34 -21.73
N ASN A 446 5.17 7.02 -21.58
CA ASN A 446 5.52 6.35 -20.32
C ASN A 446 7.02 6.48 -19.97
N GLY A 447 7.88 6.75 -20.96
CA GLY A 447 9.31 6.95 -20.79
C GLY A 447 9.71 8.16 -19.92
N GLU A 448 8.78 9.09 -19.68
CA GLU A 448 9.03 10.26 -18.82
C GLU A 448 8.90 9.92 -17.33
N PHE A 449 8.26 8.80 -16.99
CA PHE A 449 8.01 8.42 -15.61
C PHE A 449 9.20 7.67 -15.02
N THR A 450 9.81 8.24 -13.99
CA THR A 450 10.88 7.60 -13.21
C THR A 450 10.38 7.17 -11.83
N ARG A 451 11.14 6.30 -11.15
CA ARG A 451 10.92 5.95 -9.74
C ARG A 451 11.71 6.85 -8.81
N GLU A 452 11.26 6.91 -7.56
CA GLU A 452 12.02 7.50 -6.46
C GLU A 452 13.21 6.59 -6.08
N THR A 453 14.39 7.18 -5.90
CA THR A 453 15.57 6.50 -5.36
C THR A 453 15.57 6.56 -3.83
N VAL A 454 16.21 5.56 -3.19
CA VAL A 454 16.33 5.51 -1.72
C VAL A 454 17.11 6.70 -1.17
N GLN A 455 18.13 7.13 -1.92
CA GLN A 455 18.96 8.28 -1.59
C GLN A 455 18.58 9.41 -2.55
N SER A 456 18.16 10.54 -1.98
CA SER A 456 17.75 11.71 -2.76
C SER A 456 18.90 12.29 -3.60
N SER A 457 20.15 12.08 -3.17
CA SER A 457 21.36 12.46 -3.93
C SER A 457 21.46 11.80 -5.30
N ASP A 458 20.85 10.62 -5.47
CA ASP A 458 20.98 9.81 -6.68
C ASP A 458 19.87 10.09 -7.70
N GLN A 459 18.83 10.85 -7.33
CA GLN A 459 17.61 10.99 -8.13
C GLN A 459 17.85 11.68 -9.48
N GLU A 460 18.66 12.73 -9.50
CA GLU A 460 18.98 13.47 -10.73
C GLU A 460 19.80 12.62 -11.70
N GLU A 461 20.79 11.88 -11.16
CA GLU A 461 21.58 10.93 -11.94
C GLU A 461 20.71 9.80 -12.49
N TYR A 462 19.82 9.25 -11.66
CA TYR A 462 18.89 8.20 -12.07
C TYR A 462 18.02 8.66 -13.24
N ASN A 463 17.37 9.81 -13.11
CA ASN A 463 16.48 10.35 -14.15
C ASN A 463 17.24 10.54 -15.48
N LYS A 464 18.45 11.10 -15.42
CA LYS A 464 19.28 11.32 -16.60
C LYS A 464 19.71 10.02 -17.27
N ARG A 465 20.14 9.02 -16.49
CA ARG A 465 20.58 7.71 -17.01
C ARG A 465 19.41 6.91 -17.58
N TYR A 466 18.25 6.96 -16.93
CA TYR A 466 17.04 6.27 -17.37
C TYR A 466 16.55 6.80 -18.72
N ALA A 467 16.50 8.13 -18.91
CA ALA A 467 16.06 8.74 -20.15
C ALA A 467 16.88 8.32 -21.39
N ALA A 468 18.11 7.87 -21.20
CA ALA A 468 18.99 7.39 -22.27
C ALA A 468 18.77 5.91 -22.66
N LYS A 469 17.84 5.19 -22.02
CA LYS A 469 17.68 3.73 -22.12
C LYS A 469 16.31 3.31 -22.66
N HIS A 470 16.13 3.39 -23.97
CA HIS A 470 14.86 3.06 -24.62
C HIS A 470 14.47 1.56 -24.56
N ASP A 471 15.40 0.69 -24.21
CA ASP A 471 15.18 -0.76 -24.04
C ASP A 471 15.01 -1.16 -22.55
N LEU A 472 14.82 -0.19 -21.65
CA LEU A 472 14.50 -0.39 -20.24
C LEU A 472 13.14 0.24 -19.90
N LEU A 473 12.12 -0.59 -19.66
CA LEU A 473 10.77 -0.14 -19.31
C LEU A 473 10.56 -0.27 -17.80
N LEU A 474 10.01 0.78 -17.18
CA LEU A 474 9.73 0.79 -15.76
C LEU A 474 8.21 0.85 -15.52
N ILE A 475 7.63 -0.19 -14.92
CA ILE A 475 6.20 -0.26 -14.67
C ILE A 475 5.92 0.01 -13.18
N THR A 476 5.57 1.27 -12.90
CA THR A 476 5.10 1.77 -11.60
C THR A 476 3.58 2.01 -11.61
N PRO A 477 2.92 2.24 -10.46
CA PRO A 477 1.52 2.64 -10.45
C PRO A 477 1.22 3.82 -11.38
N LYS A 478 2.07 4.85 -11.40
CA LYS A 478 1.89 6.04 -12.26
C LYS A 478 1.94 5.69 -13.75
N VAL A 479 2.80 4.76 -14.13
CA VAL A 479 2.91 4.30 -15.52
C VAL A 479 1.68 3.50 -15.91
N VAL A 480 1.18 2.62 -15.04
CA VAL A 480 -0.08 1.90 -15.28
C VAL A 480 -1.25 2.89 -15.42
N GLU A 481 -1.34 3.89 -14.54
CA GLU A 481 -2.32 4.98 -14.58
C GLU A 481 -2.28 5.74 -15.92
N ASN A 482 -1.11 6.24 -16.31
CA ASN A 482 -0.91 6.96 -17.57
C ASN A 482 -1.26 6.11 -18.79
N ASN A 483 -0.79 4.87 -18.79
CA ASN A 483 -0.98 3.97 -19.91
C ASN A 483 -2.46 3.68 -20.19
N PHE A 484 -3.20 3.29 -19.16
CA PHE A 484 -4.63 3.03 -19.30
C PHE A 484 -5.40 4.31 -19.61
N THR A 485 -4.97 5.47 -19.10
CA THR A 485 -5.55 6.79 -19.42
C THR A 485 -5.43 7.13 -20.91
N ASN A 486 -4.26 6.97 -21.53
CA ASN A 486 -4.06 7.30 -22.94
C ASN A 486 -4.92 6.42 -23.87
N TYR A 487 -5.03 5.12 -23.57
CA TYR A 487 -5.89 4.23 -24.36
C TYR A 487 -7.39 4.56 -24.27
N MET A 488 -7.81 5.40 -23.32
CA MET A 488 -9.17 5.93 -23.28
C MET A 488 -9.47 6.92 -24.38
N GLU A 489 -8.48 7.75 -24.70
CA GLU A 489 -8.63 8.84 -25.65
C GLU A 489 -8.71 8.28 -27.08
N GLU A 490 -8.08 7.12 -27.31
CA GLU A 490 -8.02 6.45 -28.61
C GLU A 490 -9.16 5.44 -28.84
N GLU A 491 -9.71 4.80 -27.80
CA GLU A 491 -10.81 3.83 -27.94
C GLU A 491 -12.02 4.14 -27.03
N PRO A 492 -13.20 4.48 -27.61
CA PRO A 492 -14.40 4.85 -26.84
C PRO A 492 -14.90 3.75 -25.89
N ASP A 493 -14.65 2.48 -26.18
CA ASP A 493 -15.04 1.35 -25.32
C ASP A 493 -14.17 1.27 -24.05
N ILE A 494 -12.90 1.68 -24.15
CA ILE A 494 -12.04 1.98 -22.99
C ILE A 494 -12.49 3.29 -22.34
N GLY A 495 -12.89 4.25 -23.16
CA GLY A 495 -13.54 5.49 -22.77
C GLY A 495 -14.76 5.29 -21.89
N ASP A 496 -15.56 4.22 -22.01
CA ASP A 496 -16.65 3.94 -21.07
C ASP A 496 -16.15 3.30 -19.75
N ILE A 497 -15.20 2.35 -19.82
CA ILE A 497 -14.56 1.72 -18.65
C ILE A 497 -13.85 2.75 -17.78
N LEU A 498 -13.27 3.76 -18.43
CA LEU A 498 -12.50 4.77 -17.75
C LEU A 498 -13.11 6.18 -17.80
N ASN A 499 -14.18 6.54 -18.52
CA ASN A 499 -14.98 7.75 -18.22
C ASN A 499 -15.70 7.55 -16.88
N THR A 500 -15.97 6.30 -16.55
CA THR A 500 -16.27 5.86 -15.20
C THR A 500 -15.14 6.17 -14.20
N TYR A 501 -13.87 6.11 -14.63
CA TYR A 501 -12.65 6.34 -13.84
C TYR A 501 -12.16 7.81 -13.81
N LEU A 502 -12.17 8.55 -14.93
CA LEU A 502 -11.65 9.91 -15.14
C LEU A 502 -12.74 10.98 -15.30
N GLY A 503 -13.92 10.63 -15.79
CA GLY A 503 -15.07 11.55 -15.88
C GLY A 503 -15.62 11.98 -14.50
N ASN A 504 -15.20 11.29 -13.44
CA ASN A 504 -15.43 11.65 -12.04
C ASN A 504 -14.14 12.13 -11.33
N ILE A 505 -13.07 12.38 -12.09
CA ILE A 505 -11.86 13.09 -11.67
C ILE A 505 -11.86 14.56 -12.16
N SER A 506 -12.78 14.93 -13.07
CA SER A 506 -13.01 16.30 -13.54
C SER A 506 -13.89 17.15 -12.62
#